data_AF-A0A8R1DNC8-F1
#
_entry.id   AF-A0A8R1DNC8-F1
#
_cell.length_a   1.000
_cell.length_b   1.000
_cell.length_c   1.000
_cell.angle_alpha   90.00
_cell.angle_beta   90.00
_cell.angle_gamma   90.00
#
_symmetry.space_group_name_H-M   'P 1'
#
loop_
_entity.id
_entity.type
_entity.pdbx_description
1 polymer ?
#
loop_
_entity_poly.entity_id
_entity_poly.type
_entity_poly.pdbx_seq_one_letter_code
_entity_poly.pdbx_strand_id
1 'polypeptide(L)'
;MLVICTKLYLNEIPTKNSYLHILGSTNGITTTQQQQYSVEYLSQLLKDKKQLAAFPNVFHHLERLADDEISKVRVALFQFEFTKDSVQLPDAEGEITVHTEKVFVPAKEHPDVSKRKVHCN
;
A
#
# COMPACT_ATOMS: atom_id res chain seq x y z
N MET A 1 24.28 -19.57 5.57
CA MET A 1 23.02 -18.87 5.88
C MET A 1 23.24 -17.66 6.78
N LEU A 2 23.87 -17.80 7.97
CA LEU A 2 24.18 -16.67 8.86
C LEU A 2 24.97 -15.54 8.17
N VAL A 3 25.99 -15.86 7.37
CA VAL A 3 26.87 -14.86 6.72
C VAL A 3 26.13 -13.96 5.73
N ILE A 4 25.11 -14.47 5.03
CA ILE A 4 24.27 -13.69 4.12
C ILE A 4 23.39 -12.75 4.95
N CYS A 5 22.81 -13.25 6.05
CA CYS A 5 22.04 -12.43 6.99
C CYS A 5 22.88 -11.31 7.62
N THR A 6 24.15 -11.57 7.97
CA THR A 6 25.06 -10.55 8.50
C THR A 6 25.51 -9.56 7.43
N LYS A 7 25.76 -10.01 6.19
CA LYS A 7 26.11 -9.11 5.06
C LYS A 7 24.91 -8.26 4.61
N LEU A 8 23.69 -8.74 4.79
CA LEU A 8 22.47 -7.94 4.60
C LEU A 8 22.33 -6.89 5.70
N TYR A 9 22.48 -7.29 6.96
CA TYR A 9 22.40 -6.37 8.10
C TYR A 9 23.53 -5.31 8.14
N LEU A 10 24.70 -5.60 7.54
CA LEU A 10 25.86 -4.68 7.54
C LEU A 10 26.01 -3.78 6.31
N ASN A 11 25.24 -3.98 5.23
CA ASN A 11 25.29 -3.08 4.08
C ASN A 11 24.25 -1.94 4.15
N GLU A 12 23.60 -1.75 5.30
CA GLU A 12 22.63 -0.68 5.53
C GLU A 12 22.89 0.11 6.81
N ILE A 13 24.09 0.67 6.93
CA ILE A 13 24.26 1.79 7.85
C ILE A 13 24.83 3.00 7.10
N PRO A 14 23.96 3.90 6.59
CA PRO A 14 24.15 5.31 6.84
C PRO A 14 23.61 5.62 8.23
N THR A 15 24.51 5.75 9.18
CA THR A 15 24.26 6.36 10.48
C THR A 15 23.75 7.78 10.27
N LYS A 16 22.52 8.09 10.70
CA LYS A 16 22.20 8.93 11.88
C LYS A 16 20.80 9.57 11.76
N ASN A 17 19.98 9.19 12.74
CA ASN A 17 19.05 10.04 13.48
C ASN A 17 17.71 10.45 12.81
N SER A 18 16.68 9.65 13.06
CA SER A 18 15.29 10.17 13.14
C SER A 18 14.41 9.46 14.18
N TYR A 19 14.96 8.58 15.03
CA TYR A 19 14.27 8.16 16.26
C TYR A 19 14.58 9.14 17.40
N LEU A 20 14.23 10.41 17.19
CA LEU A 20 13.95 11.44 18.20
C LEU A 20 13.82 12.80 17.49
N HIS A 21 12.59 13.16 17.10
CA HIS A 21 12.17 14.56 17.12
C HIS A 21 10.83 14.62 17.85
N ILE A 22 10.83 15.37 18.95
CA ILE A 22 9.78 15.54 19.94
C ILE A 22 8.93 16.78 19.54
N LEU A 23 7.64 16.75 19.91
CA LEU A 23 6.60 17.81 19.92
C LEU A 23 5.80 18.05 18.63
N GLY A 24 4.72 17.28 18.48
CA GLY A 24 3.49 17.78 17.88
C GLY A 24 2.49 18.12 19.00
N SER A 25 2.25 19.41 19.21
CA SER A 25 1.25 19.94 20.12
C SER A 25 -0.13 19.33 19.90
N THR A 26 -0.81 19.16 21.04
CA THR A 26 -2.25 18.97 21.25
C THR A 26 -3.14 19.56 20.16
N ASN A 27 -4.05 18.76 19.59
CA ASN A 27 -5.52 18.91 19.69
C ASN A 27 -6.22 18.03 18.65
N GLY A 28 -7.14 17.16 19.10
CA GLY A 28 -8.12 16.49 18.23
C GLY A 28 -8.15 14.97 18.35
N ILE A 29 -8.91 14.48 19.33
CA ILE A 29 -9.32 13.08 19.44
C ILE A 29 -10.34 12.78 18.34
N THR A 30 -10.12 11.77 17.49
CA THR A 30 -11.16 10.82 17.03
C THR A 30 -10.57 9.65 16.21
N THR A 31 -10.95 8.43 16.61
CA THR A 31 -10.90 7.13 15.88
C THR A 31 -9.64 6.26 15.99
N THR A 32 -9.73 5.25 16.86
CA THR A 32 -8.69 4.40 17.46
C THR A 32 -8.13 3.23 16.63
N GLN A 33 -8.20 3.21 15.29
CA GLN A 33 -7.52 2.17 14.49
C GLN A 33 -6.88 2.66 13.18
N GLN A 34 -7.13 3.92 12.78
CA GLN A 34 -6.63 4.47 11.51
C GLN A 34 -5.27 5.16 11.65
N GLN A 35 -4.80 5.39 12.88
CA GLN A 35 -3.58 6.15 13.15
C GLN A 35 -2.26 5.39 12.86
N GLN A 36 -2.33 4.10 12.50
CA GLN A 36 -1.13 3.30 12.21
C GLN A 36 -0.69 3.39 10.74
N TYR A 37 -1.60 3.69 9.82
CA TYR A 37 -1.29 3.70 8.38
C TYR A 37 -0.97 5.12 7.92
N SER A 38 0.27 5.34 7.50
CA SER A 38 0.74 6.62 6.96
C SER A 38 1.43 6.41 5.61
N VAL A 39 1.52 7.48 4.81
CA VAL A 39 2.25 7.46 3.54
C VAL A 39 3.74 7.18 3.75
N GLU A 40 4.31 7.68 4.85
CA GLU A 40 5.70 7.39 5.24
C GLU A 40 5.91 5.90 5.51
N TYR A 41 4.97 5.28 6.25
CA TYR A 41 5.01 3.84 6.52
C TYR A 41 4.89 3.01 5.24
N LEU A 42 4.00 3.40 4.32
CA LEU A 42 3.90 2.76 2.99
C LEU A 42 5.22 2.85 2.22
N SER A 43 5.90 4.01 2.28
CA SER A 43 7.19 4.20 1.61
C SER A 43 8.27 3.27 2.16
N GLN A 44 8.29 3.03 3.48
CA GLN A 44 9.22 2.12 4.12
C GLN A 44 8.97 0.68 3.68
N LEU A 45 7.70 0.23 3.70
CA LEU A 45 7.33 -1.11 3.23
C LEU A 45 7.73 -1.36 1.77
N LEU A 46 7.62 -0.35 0.90
CA LEU A 46 8.06 -0.45 -0.50
C LEU A 46 9.58 -0.61 -0.64
N LYS A 47 10.36 0.03 0.23
CA LYS A 47 11.82 -0.15 0.28
C LYS A 47 12.17 -1.55 0.74
N ASP A 48 11.54 -2.03 1.82
CA ASP A 48 11.78 -3.36 2.38
C ASP A 48 11.42 -4.45 1.35
N LYS A 49 10.29 -4.31 0.65
CA LYS A 49 9.89 -5.21 -0.45
C LYS A 49 10.96 -5.29 -1.54
N LYS A 50 11.53 -4.15 -1.93
CA LYS A 50 12.59 -4.11 -2.96
C LYS A 50 13.85 -4.87 -2.51
N GLN A 51 14.18 -4.82 -1.23
CA GLN A 51 15.32 -5.54 -0.68
C GLN A 51 15.06 -7.04 -0.58
N LEU A 52 13.86 -7.44 -0.16
CA LEU A 52 13.46 -8.85 -0.11
C LEU A 52 13.49 -9.48 -1.51
N ALA A 53 13.03 -8.75 -2.53
CA ALA A 53 13.06 -9.17 -3.91
C ALA A 53 14.48 -9.32 -4.49
N ALA A 54 15.51 -8.72 -3.87
CA ALA A 54 16.89 -8.88 -4.31
C ALA A 54 17.45 -10.30 -4.03
N PHE A 55 16.76 -11.08 -3.18
CA PHE A 55 17.17 -12.44 -2.81
C PHE A 55 16.01 -13.43 -2.98
N PRO A 56 15.71 -13.83 -4.23
CA PRO A 56 14.64 -14.77 -4.50
C PRO A 56 14.91 -16.08 -3.75
N ASN A 57 13.85 -16.63 -3.17
CA ASN A 57 13.85 -17.87 -2.40
C ASN A 57 14.53 -17.88 -1.04
N VAL A 58 15.05 -16.74 -0.56
CA VAL A 58 15.64 -16.66 0.77
C VAL A 58 14.60 -16.28 1.82
N PHE A 59 13.68 -15.37 1.47
CA PHE A 59 12.74 -14.76 2.42
C PHE A 59 11.27 -14.78 1.95
N HIS A 60 10.81 -15.89 1.39
CA HIS A 60 9.46 -16.02 0.82
C HIS A 60 8.32 -15.61 1.76
N HIS A 61 8.41 -15.98 3.04
CA HIS A 61 7.36 -15.64 4.01
C HIS A 61 7.35 -14.14 4.33
N LEU A 62 8.52 -13.51 4.40
CA LEU A 62 8.61 -12.06 4.64
C LEU A 62 8.16 -11.26 3.42
N GLU A 63 8.48 -11.72 2.21
CA GLU A 63 7.99 -11.12 0.96
C GLU A 63 6.46 -11.12 0.90
N ARG A 64 5.84 -12.26 1.23
CA ARG A 64 4.38 -12.37 1.31
C ARG A 64 3.79 -11.43 2.36
N LEU A 65 4.38 -11.36 3.56
CA LEU A 65 3.89 -10.48 4.63
C LEU A 65 3.99 -9.00 4.24
N ALA A 66 5.09 -8.61 3.57
CA ALA A 66 5.24 -7.24 3.07
C ALA A 66 4.16 -6.91 2.02
N ASP A 67 3.84 -7.85 1.13
CA ASP A 67 2.80 -7.67 0.12
C ASP A 67 1.40 -7.50 0.73
N ASP A 68 1.05 -8.35 1.68
CA ASP A 68 -0.23 -8.29 2.39
C ASP A 68 -0.38 -6.95 3.15
N GLU A 69 0.68 -6.50 3.82
CA GLU A 69 0.68 -5.23 4.57
C GLU A 69 0.60 -4.02 3.62
N ILE A 70 1.36 -4.01 2.52
CA ILE A 70 1.29 -2.94 1.50
C ILE A 70 -0.12 -2.83 0.93
N SER A 71 -0.76 -3.97 0.62
CA SER A 71 -2.13 -4.01 0.11
C SER A 71 -3.10 -3.37 1.10
N LYS A 72 -3.03 -3.79 2.36
CA LYS A 72 -3.87 -3.27 3.45
C LYS A 72 -3.66 -1.76 3.67
N VAL A 73 -2.41 -1.29 3.69
CA VAL A 73 -2.09 0.14 3.87
C VAL A 73 -2.60 0.96 2.69
N ARG A 74 -2.44 0.47 1.45
CA ARG A 74 -2.98 1.15 0.26
C ARG A 74 -4.49 1.26 0.28
N VAL A 75 -5.17 0.18 0.65
CA VAL A 75 -6.62 0.19 0.85
C VAL A 75 -6.99 1.22 1.92
N ALA A 76 -6.34 1.18 3.08
CA ALA A 76 -6.63 2.12 4.16
C ALA A 76 -6.38 3.59 3.79
N LEU A 77 -5.36 3.89 2.98
CA LEU A 77 -4.98 5.27 2.61
C LEU A 77 -5.77 5.83 1.43
N PHE A 78 -6.16 4.99 0.46
CA PHE A 78 -6.68 5.45 -0.82
C PHE A 78 -8.08 4.92 -1.17
N GLN A 79 -8.64 3.99 -0.40
CA GLN A 79 -10.02 3.55 -0.58
C GLN A 79 -10.98 4.62 -0.04
N PHE A 80 -11.43 5.51 -0.90
CA PHE A 80 -12.53 6.43 -0.61
C PHE A 80 -13.87 5.83 -1.07
N GLU A 81 -14.76 5.59 -0.11
CA GLU A 81 -16.24 5.48 -0.18
C GLU A 81 -16.95 4.74 -1.35
N PHE A 82 -16.32 3.77 -2.03
CA PHE A 82 -17.09 2.84 -2.87
C PHE A 82 -17.71 1.68 -2.07
N THR A 83 -17.31 1.51 -0.80
CA THR A 83 -17.74 0.42 0.08
C THR A 83 -18.95 0.84 0.93
N LYS A 84 -19.94 1.54 0.36
CA LYS A 84 -21.12 1.92 1.14
C LYS A 84 -21.97 0.71 1.53
N ASP A 85 -21.88 -0.40 0.78
CA ASP A 85 -22.45 -1.68 1.17
C ASP A 85 -21.50 -2.78 0.72
N SER A 86 -20.79 -3.42 1.66
CA SER A 86 -20.06 -4.66 1.37
C SER A 86 -21.08 -5.77 1.11
N VAL A 87 -21.64 -5.79 -0.10
CA VAL A 87 -22.61 -6.81 -0.52
C VAL A 87 -21.89 -8.15 -0.51
N GLN A 88 -22.31 -9.05 0.37
CA GLN A 88 -21.86 -10.44 0.32
C GLN A 88 -22.45 -11.05 -0.96
N LEU A 89 -21.57 -11.48 -1.86
CA LEU A 89 -22.00 -12.20 -3.06
C LEU A 89 -22.59 -13.55 -2.63
N PRO A 90 -23.69 -14.00 -3.26
CA PRO A 90 -24.24 -15.34 -3.02
C PRO A 90 -23.30 -16.43 -3.54
N ASP A 91 -23.59 -17.67 -3.18
CA ASP A 91 -22.88 -18.83 -3.73
C ASP A 91 -22.99 -18.86 -5.26
N ALA A 92 -21.90 -19.23 -5.93
CA ALA A 92 -21.86 -19.27 -7.38
C ALA A 92 -22.74 -20.42 -7.89
N GLU A 93 -23.72 -20.09 -8.73
CA GLU A 93 -24.59 -21.06 -9.40
C GLU A 93 -24.51 -20.87 -10.93
N GLY A 94 -24.38 -21.98 -11.67
CA GLY A 94 -24.44 -21.99 -13.13
C GLY A 94 -23.09 -21.98 -13.87
N GLU A 95 -23.14 -21.66 -15.16
CA GLU A 95 -21.96 -21.54 -16.04
C GLU A 95 -21.28 -20.17 -15.86
N ILE A 96 -19.95 -20.13 -15.99
CA ILE A 96 -19.17 -18.90 -15.81
C ILE A 96 -19.47 -17.93 -16.96
N THR A 97 -20.05 -16.77 -16.65
CA THR A 97 -20.31 -15.69 -17.61
C THR A 97 -19.37 -14.50 -17.41
N VAL A 98 -18.94 -13.87 -18.51
CA VAL A 98 -18.12 -12.65 -18.49
C VAL A 98 -18.97 -11.45 -18.91
N HIS A 99 -19.07 -10.45 -18.04
CA HIS A 99 -19.79 -9.20 -18.31
C HIS A 99 -18.82 -8.07 -18.67
N THR A 100 -19.15 -7.24 -19.64
CA THR A 100 -18.32 -6.09 -20.06
C THR A 100 -19.18 -4.85 -20.29
N GLU A 101 -18.94 -3.81 -19.51
CA GLU A 101 -19.60 -2.50 -19.64
C GLU A 101 -18.62 -1.47 -20.23
N LYS A 102 -19.01 -0.80 -21.32
CA LYS A 102 -18.21 0.27 -21.94
C LYS A 102 -18.62 1.61 -21.35
N VAL A 103 -17.80 2.15 -20.47
CA VAL A 103 -17.99 3.50 -19.91
C VAL A 103 -17.25 4.53 -20.78
N PHE A 104 -17.96 5.56 -21.25
CA PHE A 104 -17.37 6.65 -22.05
C PHE A 104 -16.88 7.79 -21.16
N VAL A 105 -15.63 8.23 -21.37
CA VAL A 105 -15.07 9.40 -20.68
C VAL A 105 -15.61 10.69 -21.32
N PRO A 106 -16.18 11.65 -20.55
CA PRO A 106 -16.72 12.91 -21.06
C PRO A 106 -15.66 13.93 -21.53
N ALA A 107 -14.81 13.54 -22.49
CA ALA A 107 -13.66 14.32 -22.93
C ALA A 107 -14.01 15.64 -23.65
N LYS A 108 -15.24 15.77 -24.16
CA LYS A 108 -15.71 16.98 -24.87
C LYS A 108 -16.16 18.09 -23.92
N GLU A 109 -16.71 17.73 -22.76
CA GLU A 109 -17.27 18.66 -21.79
C GLU A 109 -16.22 19.08 -20.74
N HIS A 110 -15.32 18.16 -20.41
CA HIS A 110 -14.18 18.40 -19.52
C HIS A 110 -12.89 17.81 -20.11
N PRO A 111 -12.19 18.52 -21.00
CA PRO A 111 -10.95 18.03 -21.61
C PRO A 111 -9.77 17.93 -20.62
N ASP A 112 -9.80 18.71 -19.54
CA ASP A 112 -8.78 18.84 -18.50
C ASP A 112 -8.81 17.71 -17.46
N VAL A 113 -9.98 17.13 -17.15
CA VAL A 113 -10.10 16.09 -16.12
C VAL A 113 -9.39 14.78 -16.49
N SER A 114 -9.31 14.47 -17.79
CA SER A 114 -8.58 13.29 -18.31
C SER A 114 -7.05 13.44 -18.24
N LYS A 115 -6.55 14.68 -18.07
CA LYS A 115 -5.12 15.01 -18.04
C LYS A 115 -4.54 15.01 -16.64
N ARG A 116 -5.35 14.83 -15.59
CA ARG A 116 -4.85 14.58 -14.24
C ARG A 116 -4.22 13.19 -14.21
N LYS A 117 -2.97 13.09 -14.69
CA LYS A 117 -2.03 12.08 -14.24
C LYS A 117 -2.08 12.15 -12.72
N VAL A 118 -2.59 11.08 -12.09
CA VAL A 118 -2.28 10.82 -10.70
C VAL A 118 -0.76 10.71 -10.68
N HIS A 119 -0.09 11.79 -10.30
CA HIS A 119 1.35 11.82 -10.15
C HIS A 119 1.63 11.05 -8.87
N CYS A 120 1.67 9.73 -8.97
CA CYS A 120 2.29 8.89 -7.97
C CYS A 120 3.79 9.19 -8.04
N ASN A 121 4.27 10.05 -7.13
CA ASN A 121 5.70 10.14 -6.80
C ASN A 121 6.13 8.86 -6.09
#